data_AF-A0A657LZ50-F1
#
_entry.id   AF-A0A657LZ50-F1
#
_cell.length_a   1.000
_cell.length_b   1.000
_cell.length_c   1.000
_cell.angle_alpha   90.00
_cell.angle_beta   90.00
_cell.angle_gamma   90.00
#
_symmetry.space_group_name_H-M   'P 1'
#
loop_
_entity.id
_entity.type
_entity.pdbx_description
1 polymer ?
#
loop_
_entity_poly.entity_id
_entity_poly.type
_entity_poly.pdbx_seq_one_letter_code
_entity_poly.pdbx_strand_id
1 'polypeptide(L)'
;MRASIPSPQPKEDIMSSTSPYHYLTSRDLNMLQGVLIATGYWCASRQKPRECNVATKLIIKLFQRGIVEPKALSIALVRYMGASVPETAPYALPVHRFAIQGIRPGDAKPAATDTSQPLP
;
A
#
# COMPACT_ATOMS: atom_id res chain seq x y z
N MET A 1 -33.73 21.77 68.82
CA MET A 1 -32.92 22.13 67.63
C MET A 1 -31.95 20.99 67.38
N ARG A 2 -32.17 20.17 66.34
CA ARG A 2 -31.26 19.08 65.97
C ARG A 2 -31.06 19.20 64.46
N ALA A 3 -29.84 19.51 64.04
CA ALA A 3 -29.51 19.84 62.66
C ALA A 3 -29.67 18.61 61.75
N SER A 4 -30.46 18.73 60.69
CA SER A 4 -30.52 17.78 59.58
C SER A 4 -29.19 17.80 58.85
N ILE A 5 -28.48 16.68 58.87
CA ILE A 5 -27.30 16.45 58.02
C ILE A 5 -27.82 16.01 56.64
N PRO A 6 -27.45 16.67 55.54
CA PRO A 6 -27.82 16.21 54.21
C PRO A 6 -26.94 15.02 53.80
N SER A 7 -27.57 13.94 53.35
CA SER A 7 -26.89 12.78 52.76
C SER A 7 -25.96 13.20 51.62
N PRO A 8 -24.69 12.76 51.59
CA PRO A 8 -23.85 12.94 50.43
C PRO A 8 -24.36 12.02 49.32
N GLN A 9 -24.91 12.61 48.26
CA GLN A 9 -25.17 11.89 47.02
C GLN A 9 -23.81 11.47 46.42
N PRO A 10 -23.59 10.19 46.09
CA PRO A 10 -22.40 9.80 45.35
C PRO A 10 -22.45 10.51 44.00
N LYS A 11 -21.38 11.27 43.70
CA LYS A 11 -21.18 11.86 42.38
C LYS A 11 -21.25 10.73 41.37
N GLU A 12 -22.24 10.80 40.49
CA GLU A 12 -22.28 10.02 39.27
C GLU A 12 -21.03 10.42 38.46
N ASP A 13 -19.96 9.65 38.62
CA ASP A 13 -18.84 9.70 37.70
C ASP A 13 -19.39 9.37 36.32
N ILE A 14 -19.51 10.42 35.50
CA ILE A 14 -19.89 10.33 34.09
C ILE A 14 -18.86 9.41 33.44
N MET A 15 -19.22 8.13 33.28
CA MET A 15 -18.45 7.17 32.50
C MET A 15 -18.49 7.59 31.04
N SER A 16 -17.58 8.48 30.66
CA SER A 16 -17.33 8.80 29.25
C SER A 16 -16.51 7.66 28.67
N SER A 17 -17.18 6.65 28.11
CA SER A 17 -16.55 5.59 27.32
C SER A 17 -16.19 6.12 25.94
N THR A 18 -15.24 7.06 25.88
CA THR A 18 -14.67 7.50 24.60
C THR A 18 -13.80 6.37 24.08
N SER A 19 -14.42 5.43 23.38
CA SER A 19 -13.75 4.48 22.50
C SER A 19 -12.76 5.26 21.62
N PRO A 20 -11.44 5.02 21.72
CA PRO A 20 -10.47 5.67 20.83
C PRO A 20 -10.60 5.15 19.39
N TYR A 21 -11.44 4.14 19.17
CA TYR A 21 -11.73 3.57 17.86
C TYR A 21 -12.92 4.28 17.24
N HIS A 22 -12.72 4.80 16.03
CA HIS A 22 -13.81 5.17 15.15
C HIS A 22 -14.70 3.95 14.91
N TYR A 23 -15.96 4.04 15.33
CA TYR A 23 -16.98 3.06 15.01
C TYR A 23 -17.17 3.03 13.49
N LEU A 24 -17.19 1.83 12.91
CA LEU A 24 -17.45 1.65 11.48
C LEU A 24 -18.95 1.78 11.24
N THR A 25 -19.35 2.76 10.43
CA THR A 25 -20.72 2.87 9.95
C THR A 25 -20.94 1.93 8.76
N SER A 26 -22.20 1.66 8.42
CA SER A 26 -22.52 0.90 7.21
C SER A 26 -21.97 1.54 5.93
N ARG A 27 -21.88 2.87 5.89
CA ARG A 27 -21.27 3.62 4.78
C ARG A 27 -19.77 3.34 4.67
N ASP A 28 -19.08 3.30 5.82
CA ASP A 28 -17.65 3.00 5.86
C ASP A 28 -17.39 1.56 5.41
N LEU A 29 -18.19 0.61 5.89
CA LEU A 29 -18.07 -0.79 5.47
C LEU A 29 -18.25 -0.95 3.96
N ASN A 30 -19.21 -0.24 3.34
CA ASN A 30 -19.39 -0.27 1.89
C ASN A 30 -18.18 0.33 1.15
N MET A 31 -17.61 1.40 1.67
CA MET A 31 -16.38 2.00 1.11
C MET A 31 -15.19 1.05 1.21
N LEU A 32 -14.96 0.44 2.39
CA LEU A 32 -13.88 -0.52 2.60
C LEU A 32 -14.02 -1.74 1.69
N GLN A 33 -15.25 -2.24 1.51
CA GLN A 33 -15.56 -3.29 0.56
C GLN A 33 -15.22 -2.89 -0.88
N GLY A 34 -15.58 -1.66 -1.29
CA GLY A 34 -15.21 -1.12 -2.60
C GLY A 34 -13.71 -1.08 -2.82
N VAL A 35 -12.92 -0.72 -1.80
CA VAL A 35 -11.45 -0.73 -1.88
C VAL A 35 -10.89 -2.15 -2.04
N LEU A 36 -11.43 -3.13 -1.29
CA LEU A 36 -11.01 -4.52 -1.41
C LEU A 36 -11.33 -5.10 -2.81
N ILE A 37 -12.47 -4.75 -3.39
CA ILE A 37 -12.85 -5.13 -4.76
C ILE A 37 -11.89 -4.51 -5.78
N ALA A 38 -11.66 -3.20 -5.69
CA ALA A 38 -10.79 -2.47 -6.62
C ALA A 38 -9.34 -2.97 -6.62
N THR A 39 -8.89 -3.56 -5.50
CA THR A 39 -7.53 -4.10 -5.33
C THR A 39 -7.43 -5.60 -5.59
N GLY A 40 -8.53 -6.27 -5.96
CA GLY A 40 -8.54 -7.70 -6.25
C GLY A 40 -8.54 -8.61 -5.01
N TYR A 41 -8.71 -8.06 -3.81
CA TYR A 41 -8.74 -8.79 -2.54
C TYR A 41 -10.16 -9.14 -2.07
N TRP A 42 -11.14 -9.12 -2.99
CA TRP A 42 -12.52 -9.48 -2.67
C TRP A 42 -12.75 -10.98 -2.70
N CYS A 43 -13.19 -11.54 -1.58
CA CYS A 43 -13.44 -12.97 -1.41
C CYS A 43 -14.82 -13.41 -1.92
N ALA A 44 -15.16 -13.11 -3.17
CA ALA A 44 -16.30 -13.74 -3.84
C ALA A 44 -16.05 -15.24 -4.13
N SER A 45 -14.78 -15.64 -4.28
CA SER A 45 -14.36 -17.00 -4.62
C SER A 45 -13.68 -17.68 -3.43
N ARG A 46 -14.03 -18.96 -3.18
CA ARG A 46 -13.45 -19.82 -2.13
C ARG A 46 -11.93 -20.05 -2.26
N GLN A 47 -11.27 -19.52 -3.29
CA GLN A 47 -9.88 -19.84 -3.61
C GLN A 47 -8.83 -19.12 -2.75
N LYS A 48 -9.15 -17.97 -2.13
CA LYS A 48 -8.15 -17.18 -1.37
C LYS A 48 -8.63 -16.64 0.00
N PRO A 49 -9.27 -17.45 0.85
CA PRO A 49 -9.85 -16.98 2.12
C PRO A 49 -8.81 -16.33 3.05
N ARG A 50 -7.57 -16.81 3.03
CA ARG A 50 -6.51 -16.30 3.92
C ARG A 50 -6.05 -14.89 3.53
N GLU A 51 -5.76 -14.64 2.26
CA GLU A 51 -5.29 -13.34 1.77
C GLU A 51 -6.37 -12.26 1.94
N CYS A 52 -7.63 -12.58 1.62
CA CYS A 52 -8.74 -11.67 1.84
C CYS A 52 -8.91 -11.33 3.33
N ASN A 53 -8.84 -12.32 4.21
CA ASN A 53 -8.98 -12.08 5.66
C ASN A 53 -7.88 -11.16 6.20
N VAL A 54 -6.66 -11.27 5.67
CA VAL A 54 -5.56 -10.38 6.04
C VAL A 54 -5.78 -8.97 5.49
N ALA A 55 -6.17 -8.84 4.22
CA ALA A 55 -6.48 -7.56 3.59
C ALA A 55 -7.62 -6.81 4.31
N THR A 56 -8.71 -7.52 4.64
CA THR A 56 -9.84 -6.97 5.40
C THR A 56 -9.41 -6.50 6.79
N LYS A 57 -8.62 -7.29 7.52
CA LYS A 57 -8.10 -6.86 8.83
C LYS A 57 -7.19 -5.66 8.73
N LEU A 58 -6.37 -5.59 7.68
CA LEU A 58 -5.47 -4.47 7.44
C LEU A 58 -6.25 -3.18 7.17
N ILE A 59 -7.23 -3.22 6.27
CA ILE A 59 -7.95 -2.01 5.87
C ILE A 59 -8.78 -1.43 7.03
N ILE A 60 -9.38 -2.28 7.86
CA ILE A 60 -10.08 -1.87 9.09
C ILE A 60 -9.13 -1.15 10.05
N LYS A 61 -7.92 -1.70 10.25
CA LYS A 61 -6.90 -1.07 11.11
C LYS A 61 -6.42 0.27 10.57
N LEU A 62 -6.25 0.40 9.25
CA LEU A 62 -5.85 1.66 8.63
C LEU A 62 -6.95 2.73 8.78
N PHE A 63 -8.21 2.34 8.59
CA PHE A 63 -9.36 3.22 8.80
C PHE A 63 -9.45 3.71 10.26
N GLN A 64 -9.31 2.79 11.22
CA GLN A 64 -9.30 3.12 12.64
C GLN A 64 -8.13 4.03 13.05
N ARG A 65 -7.03 4.04 12.28
CA ARG A 65 -5.90 4.97 12.46
C ARG A 65 -6.12 6.34 11.81
N GLY A 66 -7.27 6.57 11.18
CA GLY A 66 -7.63 7.84 10.56
C GLY A 66 -7.40 7.92 9.04
N ILE A 67 -6.96 6.83 8.40
CA ILE A 67 -6.85 6.78 6.93
C ILE A 67 -8.24 6.48 6.37
N VAL A 68 -9.01 7.53 6.09
CA VAL A 68 -10.40 7.41 5.62
C VAL A 68 -10.53 7.53 4.10
N GLU A 69 -9.49 8.02 3.42
CA GLU A 69 -9.55 8.23 1.98
C GLU A 69 -9.43 6.89 1.22
N PRO A 70 -10.41 6.52 0.36
CA PRO A 70 -10.42 5.23 -0.33
C PRO A 70 -9.17 4.98 -1.18
N LYS A 71 -8.65 6.03 -1.82
CA LYS A 71 -7.45 5.96 -2.67
C LYS A 71 -6.17 5.77 -1.85
N ALA A 72 -6.08 6.39 -0.68
CA ALA A 72 -4.97 6.17 0.24
C ALA A 72 -5.01 4.73 0.79
N LEU A 73 -6.20 4.22 1.11
CA LEU A 73 -6.39 2.85 1.58
C LEU A 73 -5.99 1.82 0.52
N SER A 74 -6.34 2.02 -0.75
CA SER A 74 -5.96 1.09 -1.84
C SER A 74 -4.45 1.05 -2.06
N ILE A 75 -3.79 2.22 -2.06
CA ILE A 75 -2.33 2.32 -2.17
C ILE A 75 -1.64 1.63 -1.00
N ALA A 76 -2.11 1.87 0.22
CA ALA A 76 -1.56 1.22 1.41
C ALA A 76 -1.74 -0.30 1.32
N LEU A 77 -2.92 -0.79 0.93
CA LEU A 77 -3.21 -2.21 0.82
C LEU A 77 -2.25 -2.91 -0.17
N VAL A 78 -2.06 -2.33 -1.36
CA VAL A 78 -1.14 -2.85 -2.39
C VAL A 78 0.31 -2.83 -1.91
N ARG A 79 0.72 -1.82 -1.14
CA ARG A 79 2.07 -1.77 -0.55
C ARG A 79 2.31 -2.86 0.48
N TYR A 80 1.31 -3.19 1.28
CA TYR A 80 1.44 -4.19 2.36
C TYR A 80 1.28 -5.64 1.86
N MET A 81 0.35 -5.88 0.94
CA MET A 81 0.01 -7.23 0.48
C MET A 81 0.71 -7.61 -0.84
N GLY A 82 1.35 -6.64 -1.51
CA GLY A 82 1.71 -6.75 -2.92
C GLY A 82 0.51 -6.44 -3.81
N ALA A 83 0.71 -6.25 -5.11
CA ALA A 83 -0.41 -6.21 -6.04
C ALA A 83 -0.86 -7.65 -6.29
N SER A 84 -2.04 -8.05 -5.79
CA SER A 84 -2.78 -9.17 -6.37
C SER A 84 -3.33 -8.68 -7.71
N VAL A 85 -2.45 -8.54 -8.70
CA VAL A 85 -2.81 -8.15 -10.06
C VAL A 85 -3.92 -9.11 -10.50
N PRO A 86 -5.17 -8.67 -10.70
CA PRO A 86 -6.10 -9.46 -11.46
C PRO A 86 -5.44 -9.68 -12.82
N GLU A 87 -5.36 -10.92 -13.26
CA GLU A 87 -4.66 -11.41 -14.46
C GLU A 87 -5.29 -10.85 -15.75
N THR A 88 -5.35 -9.52 -15.91
CA THR A 88 -5.93 -8.82 -17.06
C THR A 88 -5.28 -7.44 -17.30
N ALA A 89 -4.00 -7.24 -16.93
CA ALA A 89 -3.27 -6.04 -17.36
C ALA A 89 -1.80 -6.35 -17.71
N PRO A 90 -1.43 -6.43 -19.00
CA PRO A 90 -0.04 -6.48 -19.41
C PRO A 90 0.49 -5.06 -19.71
N TYR A 91 0.65 -4.19 -18.72
CA TYR A 91 1.34 -2.87 -18.86
C TYR A 91 1.68 -2.37 -17.44
N ALA A 92 2.86 -1.93 -17.01
CA ALA A 92 4.17 -1.61 -17.58
C ALA A 92 5.19 -1.68 -16.40
N LEU A 93 6.49 -1.93 -16.53
CA LEU A 93 7.50 -1.24 -17.33
C LEU A 93 8.71 -2.18 -17.55
N PRO A 94 9.33 -2.22 -18.74
CA PRO A 94 10.70 -2.72 -18.87
C PRO A 94 11.63 -1.66 -18.29
N VAL A 95 12.27 -1.97 -17.16
CA VAL A 95 13.38 -1.16 -16.65
C VAL A 95 14.56 -1.34 -17.62
N HIS A 96 14.65 -0.48 -18.62
CA HIS A 96 15.71 -0.49 -19.63
C HIS A 96 17.02 0.03 -19.00
N ARG A 97 17.69 -0.81 -18.22
CA ARG A 97 18.87 -0.44 -17.42
C ARG A 97 20.22 -0.57 -18.12
N PHE A 98 20.27 -0.90 -19.42
CA PHE A 98 21.54 -1.20 -20.10
C PHE A 98 21.78 -0.56 -21.47
N ALA A 99 21.06 0.50 -21.85
CA ALA A 99 21.41 1.29 -23.04
C ALA A 99 21.94 2.68 -22.66
N ILE A 100 23.03 2.72 -21.87
CA ILE A 100 23.91 3.89 -21.87
C ILE A 100 24.96 3.63 -22.93
N GLN A 101 24.64 4.09 -24.13
CA GLN A 101 25.40 4.00 -25.35
C GLN A 101 26.67 4.86 -25.22
N GLY A 102 27.80 4.24 -24.91
CA GLY A 102 29.11 4.88 -24.98
C GLY A 102 29.74 4.66 -26.35
N ILE A 103 29.41 5.49 -27.34
CA ILE A 103 30.22 5.61 -28.56
C ILE A 103 30.86 6.99 -28.54
N ARG A 104 32.20 7.02 -28.42
CA ARG A 104 33.01 8.18 -28.82
C ARG A 104 33.85 7.77 -30.02
N PRO A 105 33.64 8.35 -31.21
CA PRO A 105 34.52 8.17 -32.36
C PRO A 105 35.70 9.13 -32.21
N GLY A 106 36.91 8.62 -32.02
CA GLY A 106 38.06 9.52 -31.90
C GLY A 106 39.36 8.91 -31.42
N ASP A 107 39.82 7.82 -32.02
CA ASP A 107 41.24 7.45 -31.97
C ASP A 107 41.70 7.12 -33.40
N ALA A 108 41.85 8.18 -34.19
CA ALA A 108 42.63 8.14 -35.41
C ALA A 108 44.13 8.13 -35.03
N LYS A 109 44.86 7.08 -35.48
CA LYS A 109 46.27 6.96 -35.96
C LYS A 109 47.37 7.83 -35.28
N PRO A 110 48.67 7.43 -35.18
CA PRO A 110 49.34 6.35 -35.91
C PRO A 110 50.43 5.56 -35.16
N ALA A 111 50.77 4.36 -35.63
CA ALA A 111 52.05 3.73 -35.28
C ALA A 111 52.60 2.98 -36.50
N ALA A 112 53.67 3.53 -37.07
CA ALA A 112 54.47 2.95 -38.12
C ALA A 112 55.54 2.03 -37.51
N THR A 113 55.70 0.83 -38.06
CA THR A 113 56.97 0.07 -38.16
C THR A 113 56.67 -1.12 -39.08
N ASP A 114 57.00 -1.03 -40.37
CA ASP A 114 58.24 -1.57 -40.96
C ASP A 114 58.38 -3.08 -40.72
N THR A 115 58.17 -3.88 -41.76
CA THR A 115 58.95 -5.09 -42.10
C THR A 115 58.41 -5.68 -43.42
N SER A 116 59.18 -5.40 -44.48
CA SER A 116 59.51 -6.26 -45.62
C SER A 116 58.42 -7.08 -46.32
N GLN A 117 58.08 -6.63 -47.54
CA GLN A 117 57.83 -7.55 -48.67
C GLN A 117 59.13 -8.31 -49.03
N PRO A 118 59.02 -9.45 -49.74
CA PRO A 118 59.24 -9.34 -51.19
C PRO A 118 58.22 -10.09 -52.05
N LEU A 119 58.04 -9.51 -53.25
CA LEU A 119 57.42 -10.02 -54.49
C LEU A 119 58.19 -11.23 -55.09
N PRO A 120 57.79 -11.79 -56.26
CA PRO A 120 56.48 -11.84 -56.95
C PRO A 120 55.87 -13.26 -57.01
#